data_AF-U1V0K1-F1
#
_entry.id   AF-U1V0K1-F1
#
_cell.length_a   1.000
_cell.length_b   1.000
_cell.length_c   1.000
_cell.angle_alpha   90.00
_cell.angle_beta   90.00
_cell.angle_gamma   90.00
#
_symmetry.space_group_name_H-M   'P 1'
#
loop_
_entity.id
_entity.type
_entity.pdbx_description
1 polymer ?
#
loop_
_entity_poly.entity_id
_entity_poly.type
_entity_poly.pdbx_seq_one_letter_code
_entity_poly.pdbx_strand_id
1 'polypeptide(L)' 'MVDLSKLEPIKTAQDEADRISLDQARAYLKETNWHAFALLEDGTPIPDDIKQARANARETINRLGPPTSA' A
#
# COMPACT_ATOMS: atom_id res chain seq x y z
N MET A 1 -5.78 -0.56 41.94
CA MET A 1 -6.61 -0.79 40.73
C MET A 1 -5.64 -0.94 39.57
N VAL A 2 -5.67 -2.04 38.83
CA VAL A 2 -4.74 -2.27 37.70
C VAL A 2 -5.18 -1.41 36.52
N ASP A 3 -4.26 -0.63 35.97
CA ASP A 3 -4.50 0.21 34.80
C ASP A 3 -4.41 -0.63 33.52
N LEU A 4 -5.57 -1.06 33.02
CA LEU A 4 -5.71 -1.89 31.82
C LEU A 4 -5.47 -1.10 30.52
N SER A 5 -5.33 0.23 30.59
CA SER A 5 -5.11 1.11 29.43
C SER A 5 -3.72 0.93 28.81
N LYS A 6 -2.81 0.23 29.50
CA LYS A 6 -1.43 -0.05 29.05
C LYS A 6 -1.28 -1.41 28.38
N LEU A 7 -2.36 -2.18 28.25
CA LEU A 7 -2.31 -3.47 27.58
C LEU A 7 -2.31 -3.25 26.06
N GLU A 8 -1.20 -3.60 25.41
CA GLU A 8 -1.16 -3.65 23.96
C GLU A 8 -2.05 -4.80 23.46
N PRO A 9 -2.93 -4.56 22.47
CA PRO A 9 -3.73 -5.62 21.89
C PRO A 9 -2.83 -6.66 21.22
N ILE A 10 -3.17 -7.94 21.41
CA ILE A 10 -2.49 -9.05 20.75
C ILE A 10 -2.77 -8.93 19.25
N LYS A 11 -1.71 -8.83 18.44
CA LYS A 11 -1.82 -8.84 16.98
C LYS A 11 -2.44 -10.15 16.52
N THR A 12 -3.47 -10.04 15.70
CA THR A 12 -4.13 -11.18 15.06
C THR A 12 -3.35 -11.61 13.83
N ALA A 13 -3.60 -12.82 13.34
CA ALA A 13 -3.06 -13.27 12.04
C ALA A 13 -3.50 -12.34 10.89
N GLN A 14 -4.67 -11.70 11.00
CA GLN A 14 -5.15 -10.72 10.04
C GLN A 14 -4.29 -9.46 10.04
N ASP A 15 -3.87 -8.97 11.21
CA ASP A 15 -2.99 -7.80 11.31
C ASP A 15 -1.63 -8.05 10.64
N GLU A 16 -1.10 -9.27 10.73
CA GLU A 16 0.13 -9.64 10.05
C GLU A 16 -0.05 -9.72 8.53
N ALA A 17 -1.13 -10.36 8.06
CA ALA A 17 -1.46 -10.41 6.64
C ALA A 17 -1.68 -9.02 6.03
N ASP A 18 -2.35 -8.12 6.76
CA ASP A 18 -2.57 -6.74 6.32
C ASP A 18 -1.26 -5.95 6.24
N ARG A 19 -0.33 -6.16 7.19
CA ARG A 19 1.02 -5.54 7.11
C ARG A 19 1.81 -6.02 5.89
N ILE A 20 1.79 -7.32 5.61
CA ILE A 20 2.45 -7.89 4.43
C ILE A 20 1.83 -7.30 3.15
N SER A 21 0.50 -7.24 3.09
CA SER A 21 -0.22 -6.67 1.93
C SER A 21 0.13 -5.20 1.71
N LEU A 22 0.24 -4.41 2.79
CA LEU A 22 0.64 -3.01 2.75
C LEU A 22 2.07 -2.83 2.22
N ASP A 23 3.01 -3.65 2.70
CA ASP A 23 4.41 -3.57 2.29
C ASP A 23 4.59 -4.01 0.83
N GLN A 24 3.87 -5.05 0.39
CA GLN A 24 3.84 -5.47 -1.01
C GLN A 24 3.28 -4.37 -1.92
N ALA A 25 2.18 -3.73 -1.53
CA ALA A 25 1.59 -2.63 -2.31
C ALA A 25 2.57 -1.45 -2.45
N ARG A 26 3.29 -1.09 -1.39
CA ARG A 26 4.31 -0.03 -1.41
C ARG A 26 5.50 -0.40 -2.29
N ALA A 27 6.00 -1.63 -2.16
CA ALA A 27 7.09 -2.13 -2.98
C ALA A 27 6.71 -2.10 -4.46
N TYR A 28 5.52 -2.60 -4.80
CA TYR A 28 5.02 -2.63 -6.17
C TYR A 28 4.93 -1.23 -6.80
N LEU A 29 4.39 -0.25 -6.07
CA LEU A 29 4.33 1.14 -6.57
C LEU A 29 5.72 1.74 -6.81
N LYS A 30 6.68 1.43 -5.92
CA LYS A 30 8.06 1.88 -6.05
C LYS A 30 8.75 1.23 -7.26
N GLU A 31 8.61 -0.08 -7.41
CA GLU A 31 9.21 -0.86 -8.49
C GLU A 31 8.64 -0.51 -9.86
N THR A 32 7.37 -0.08 -9.92
CA THR A 32 6.71 0.30 -11.19
C THR A 32 6.66 1.81 -11.43
N ASN A 33 7.30 2.64 -10.59
CA ASN A 33 7.27 4.10 -10.78
C ASN A 33 7.97 4.55 -12.06
N TRP A 34 8.96 3.81 -12.55
CA TRP A 34 9.64 4.11 -13.81
C TRP A 34 8.67 4.17 -15.01
N HIS A 35 7.55 3.43 -14.98
CA HIS A 35 6.52 3.54 -16.03
C HIS A 35 5.88 4.94 -16.08
N ALA A 36 5.72 5.60 -14.94
CA ALA A 36 5.22 6.98 -14.92
C ALA A 36 6.27 7.95 -15.50
N PHE A 37 7.56 7.71 -15.26
CA PHE A 37 8.63 8.49 -15.86
C PHE A 37 8.70 8.27 -17.38
N ALA A 38 8.69 7.02 -17.85
CA ALA A 38 8.70 6.70 -19.28
C ALA A 38 7.51 7.31 -20.05
N LEU A 39 6.34 7.43 -19.40
CA LEU A 39 5.19 8.14 -19.98
C LEU A 39 5.45 9.65 -20.09
N LEU A 40 6.06 10.26 -19.08
CA LEU A 40 6.34 11.69 -19.05
C LEU A 40 7.48 12.09 -19.99
N GLU A 41 8.53 11.27 -20.07
CA GLU A 41 9.74 11.56 -20.86
C GLU A 41 9.53 11.23 -22.34
N ASP A 42 9.10 10.00 -22.64
CA ASP A 42 9.08 9.47 -24.01
C ASP A 42 7.67 9.28 -24.57
N GLY A 43 6.63 9.56 -23.76
CA GLY A 43 5.24 9.28 -24.14
C GLY A 43 4.90 7.78 -24.15
N THR A 44 5.77 6.93 -23.58
CA THR A 44 5.55 5.48 -23.56
C THR A 44 4.34 5.16 -22.67
N PRO A 45 3.26 4.58 -23.22
CA PRO A 45 2.07 4.29 -22.44
C PRO A 45 2.37 3.25 -21.37
N ILE A 46 1.79 3.44 -20.18
CA ILE A 46 1.81 2.43 -19.13
C ILE A 46 0.95 1.24 -19.60
N PRO A 47 1.45 -0.01 -19.54
CA PRO A 47 0.66 -1.20 -19.86
C PRO A 47 -0.59 -1.29 -18.98
N ASP A 48 -1.71 -1.78 -19.51
CA ASP A 48 -2.99 -1.78 -18.79
C ASP A 48 -3.00 -2.70 -17.57
N ASP A 49 -2.28 -3.83 -17.63
CA ASP A 49 -2.04 -4.71 -16.48
C ASP A 49 -1.30 -3.98 -15.35
N ILE A 50 -0.29 -3.17 -15.69
CA ILE A 50 0.45 -2.35 -14.73
C ILE A 50 -0.44 -1.21 -14.18
N LYS A 51 -1.25 -0.56 -15.02
CA LYS A 51 -2.20 0.45 -14.54
C LYS A 51 -3.16 -0.14 -13.51
N GLN A 52 -3.75 -1.29 -13.82
CA GLN A 52 -4.70 -1.96 -12.94
C GLN A 52 -4.04 -2.39 -11.64
N ALA A 53 -2.86 -3.02 -11.71
CA ALA A 53 -2.14 -3.44 -10.51
C ALA A 53 -1.70 -2.25 -9.64
N ARG A 54 -1.30 -1.12 -10.24
CA ARG A 54 -0.99 0.12 -9.51
C ARG A 54 -2.23 0.71 -8.85
N ALA A 55 -3.42 0.63 -9.48
CA ALA A 55 -4.67 1.05 -8.88
C ALA A 55 -5.02 0.19 -7.65
N ASN A 56 -4.91 -1.14 -7.77
CA ASN A 56 -5.17 -2.07 -6.68
C ASN A 56 -4.19 -1.86 -5.49
N ALA A 57 -2.91 -1.59 -5.78
CA ALA A 57 -1.92 -1.28 -4.76
C ALA A 57 -2.25 0.02 -4.00
N ARG A 58 -2.70 1.06 -4.71
CA ARG A 58 -3.17 2.32 -4.08
C ARG A 58 -4.40 2.10 -3.22
N GLU A 59 -5.37 1.32 -3.69
CA GLU A 59 -6.55 0.97 -2.92
C GLU A 59 -6.17 0.21 -1.63
N THR A 60 -5.23 -0.73 -1.72
CA THR A 60 -4.71 -1.47 -0.56
C THR A 60 -4.08 -0.51 0.46
N ILE A 61 -3.28 0.45 0.01
CA ILE A 61 -2.70 1.47 0.89
C ILE A 61 -3.77 2.39 1.49
N ASN A 62 -4.80 2.76 0.73
CA ASN A 62 -5.89 3.60 1.27
C ASN A 62 -6.73 2.84 2.32
N ARG A 63 -6.92 1.53 2.14
CA ARG A 63 -7.67 0.68 3.05
C ARG A 63 -6.90 0.36 4.35
N LEU A 64 -5.60 0.07 4.23
CA LEU A 64 -4.78 -0.45 5.32
C LEU A 64 -3.77 0.55 5.89
N GLY A 65 -3.51 1.63 5.16
CA GLY A 65 -2.60 2.69 5.57
C GLY A 65 -3.18 3.54 6.70
N PRO A 66 -2.34 4.39 7.32
CA PRO A 66 -2.84 5.34 8.30
C PRO A 66 -3.91 6.23 7.64
N PRO A 67 -4.96 6.63 8.40
CA PRO A 67 -5.95 7.56 7.89
C PRO A 67 -5.23 8.81 7.39
N THR A 68 -5.42 9.13 6.11
CA THR A 68 -4.87 10.36 5.54
C THR A 68 -5.63 11.50 6.20
N SER A 69 -4.97 12.26 7.09
CA SER A 69 -5.55 13.49 7.63
C SER A 69 -5.84 14.41 6.45
N ALA A 70 -7.13 14.62 6.17
CA ALA A 70 -7.62 15.56 5.17
C ALA A 70 -7.43 17.01 5.63
#